data_AF-A0A351TLZ1-F1
#
_entry.id   AF-A0A351TLZ1-F1
#
_cell.length_a   1.000
_cell.length_b   1.000
_cell.length_c   1.000
_cell.angle_alpha   90.00
_cell.angle_beta   90.00
_cell.angle_gamma   90.00
#
_symmetry.space_group_name_H-M   'P 1'
#
loop_
_entity.id
_entity.type
_entity.pdbx_description
1 polymer ?
#
loop_
_entity_poly.entity_id
_entity_poly.type
_entity_poly.pdbx_seq_one_letter_code
_entity_poly.pdbx_strand_id
1 'polypeptide(L)' 'MNVEQIVLKSRKAFAQITYVGALTAKADKYARQAQERDKEARMMYRKLTKESSYSEGIFMADIIREGMTADDPRLQ' A
#
# COMPACT_ATOMS: atom_id res chain seq x y z
N MET A 1 0.36 -1.60 -23.75
CA MET A 1 -0.37 -2.78 -23.22
C MET A 1 -1.23 -2.26 -22.08
N ASN A 2 -2.55 -2.22 -22.23
CA ASN A 2 -3.42 -1.73 -21.15
C ASN A 2 -3.46 -2.79 -20.04
N VAL A 3 -3.10 -2.40 -18.83
CA VAL A 3 -3.19 -3.27 -17.65
C VAL A 3 -4.62 -3.14 -17.13
N GLU A 4 -5.40 -4.21 -17.24
CA GLU A 4 -6.75 -4.28 -16.67
C GLU A 4 -6.66 -4.69 -15.19
N GLN A 5 -7.23 -3.88 -14.29
CA GLN A 5 -7.28 -4.18 -12.87
C GLN A 5 -8.71 -4.56 -12.46
N ILE A 6 -8.88 -5.77 -11.92
CA ILE A 6 -10.17 -6.26 -11.43
C ILE A 6 -10.25 -6.05 -9.92
N VAL A 7 -11.34 -5.44 -9.43
CA VAL A 7 -11.57 -5.16 -8.01
C VAL A 7 -12.81 -5.91 -7.51
N LEU A 8 -12.64 -6.68 -6.43
CA LEU A 8 -13.75 -7.31 -5.71
C LEU A 8 -14.30 -6.37 -4.64
N LYS A 9 -15.62 -6.15 -4.60
CA LYS A 9 -16.24 -5.14 -3.74
C LYS A 9 -17.18 -5.69 -2.66
N SER A 10 -17.57 -6.96 -2.72
CA SER A 10 -18.59 -7.51 -1.81
C SER A 10 -18.05 -8.68 -1.00
N ARG A 11 -18.56 -8.84 0.24
CA ARG A 11 -18.27 -10.01 1.08
C ARG A 11 -18.54 -11.33 0.33
N LYS A 12 -19.64 -11.39 -0.43
CA LYS A 12 -19.99 -12.55 -1.26
C LYS A 12 -18.92 -12.88 -2.30
N ALA A 13 -18.35 -11.88 -2.97
CA ALA A 13 -17.30 -12.09 -3.96
C ALA A 13 -16.00 -12.58 -3.32
N PHE A 14 -15.60 -11.99 -2.18
CA PHE A 14 -14.42 -12.44 -1.43
C PHE A 14 -14.57 -13.86 -0.87
N ALA A 15 -15.77 -14.23 -0.42
CA ALA A 15 -16.05 -15.56 0.11
C ALA A 15 -15.91 -16.69 -0.93
N GLN A 16 -15.85 -16.36 -2.22
CA GLN A 16 -15.63 -17.33 -3.30
C GLN A 16 -14.15 -17.56 -3.62
N ILE A 17 -13.23 -16.77 -3.06
CA ILE A 17 -11.79 -16.99 -3.27
C ILE A 17 -11.33 -18.16 -2.41
N THR A 18 -10.59 -19.08 -3.00
CA THR A 18 -9.93 -20.19 -2.30
C THR A 18 -8.43 -20.17 -2.60
N TYR A 19 -7.63 -20.55 -1.60
CA TYR A 19 -6.20 -20.71 -1.79
C TYR A 19 -5.94 -22.00 -2.58
N VAL A 20 -5.25 -21.88 -3.71
CA VAL A 20 -4.92 -23.02 -4.59
C VAL A 20 -3.46 -23.49 -4.39
N GLY A 21 -2.55 -22.59 -3.98
CA GLY A 21 -1.15 -22.93 -3.78
C GLY A 21 -0.23 -21.71 -3.86
N ALA A 22 1.06 -21.94 -3.59
CA ALA A 22 2.11 -20.95 -3.70
C ALA A 22 3.43 -21.61 -4.15
N LEU A 23 4.28 -20.84 -4.81
CA LEU A 23 5.62 -21.25 -5.21
C LEU A 23 6.65 -20.50 -4.38
N THR A 24 7.72 -21.19 -3.99
CA THR A 24 8.86 -20.55 -3.32
C THR A 24 9.52 -19.55 -4.27
N ALA A 25 9.61 -18.30 -3.84
CA ALA A 25 10.30 -17.26 -4.59
C ALA A 25 11.82 -17.49 -4.53
N LYS A 26 12.49 -17.50 -5.69
CA LYS A 26 13.95 -17.55 -5.75
C LYS A 26 14.53 -16.24 -5.21
N ALA A 27 15.26 -16.31 -4.10
CA ALA A 27 15.77 -15.13 -3.40
C ALA A 27 16.73 -14.30 -4.25
N ASP A 28 17.59 -14.96 -5.04
CA ASP A 28 18.55 -14.33 -5.97
C ASP A 28 17.91 -13.32 -6.94
N LYS A 29 16.68 -13.59 -7.37
CA LYS A 29 15.90 -12.73 -8.26
C LYS A 29 15.00 -11.79 -7.49
N TYR A 30 14.14 -12.34 -6.64
CA TYR A 30 13.01 -11.58 -6.08
C TYR A 30 13.39 -10.74 -4.86
N ALA A 31 14.44 -11.11 -4.11
CA ALA A 31 14.87 -10.30 -2.96
C ALA A 31 15.41 -8.94 -3.42
N ARG A 32 16.27 -8.93 -4.46
CA ARG A 32 16.80 -7.68 -5.04
C ARG A 32 15.67 -6.81 -5.58
N GLN A 33 14.74 -7.38 -6.34
CA GLN A 33 13.59 -6.64 -6.88
C GLN A 33 12.67 -6.09 -5.79
N ALA A 34 12.48 -6.82 -4.68
CA ALA A 34 11.71 -6.33 -3.54
C ALA A 34 12.42 -5.16 -2.85
N GLN A 35 13.74 -5.26 -2.64
CA GLN A 35 14.55 -4.19 -2.05
C GLN A 35 14.57 -2.92 -2.90
N GLU A 36 14.71 -3.07 -4.22
CA GLU A 36 14.70 -1.93 -5.15
C GLU A 36 13.34 -1.22 -5.14
N ARG A 37 12.23 -1.98 -5.19
CA ARG A 37 10.88 -1.41 -5.10
C ARG A 37 10.62 -0.72 -3.77
N ASP A 38 11.06 -1.31 -2.65
CA ASP A 38 10.93 -0.69 -1.33
C ASP A 38 11.76 0.61 -1.23
N LYS A 39 13.00 0.59 -1.72
CA LYS A 39 13.85 1.79 -1.78
C LYS A 39 13.22 2.90 -2.62
N GLU A 40 12.68 2.55 -3.79
CA GLU A 40 12.02 3.50 -4.69
C GLU A 40 10.76 4.09 -4.05
N ALA A 41 9.89 3.24 -3.49
CA ALA A 41 8.67 3.67 -2.79
C ALA A 41 9.00 4.62 -1.63
N ARG A 42 10.02 4.32 -0.82
CA ARG A 42 10.48 5.20 0.26
C ARG A 42 11.00 6.54 -0.26
N MET A 43 11.75 6.53 -1.36
CA MET A 43 12.25 7.75 -1.98
C MET A 43 11.10 8.63 -2.48
N MET A 44 10.14 8.03 -3.20
CA MET A 44 8.95 8.74 -3.69
C MET A 44 8.14 9.32 -2.53
N TYR A 45 7.87 8.53 -1.49
CA TYR A 45 7.14 8.99 -0.31
C TYR A 45 7.83 10.18 0.35
N ARG A 46 9.15 10.11 0.57
CA ARG A 46 9.93 11.22 1.14
C ARG A 46 9.91 12.47 0.27
N LYS A 47 9.91 12.31 -1.05
CA LYS A 47 9.80 13.43 -1.98
C LYS A 47 8.41 14.08 -1.86
N LEU A 48 7.35 13.26 -1.89
CA LEU A 48 5.97 13.72 -1.76
C LEU A 48 5.72 14.49 -0.46
N THR A 49 6.25 13.98 0.67
CA THR A 49 6.12 14.65 1.98
C THR A 49 6.83 16.01 2.05
N LYS A 50 7.80 16.26 1.16
CA LYS A 50 8.53 17.53 1.08
C LYS A 50 7.88 18.54 0.13
N GLU A 51 6.97 18.10 -0.73
CA GLU A 51 6.23 18.99 -1.63
C GLU A 51 5.16 19.74 -0.83
N SER A 52 5.13 21.06 -0.96
CA SER A 52 4.37 22.00 -0.11
C SER A 52 2.86 21.77 -0.12
N SER A 53 2.32 21.08 -1.13
CA SER A 53 0.90 20.72 -1.19
C SER A 53 0.51 19.60 -0.22
N TYR A 54 1.48 18.87 0.34
CA TYR A 54 1.24 17.78 1.29
C TYR A 54 1.57 18.15 2.72
N SER A 55 2.18 19.31 3.00
CA SER A 55 2.58 19.69 4.37
C SER A 55 1.42 19.95 5.33
N GLU A 56 0.20 20.11 4.84
CA GLU A 56 -1.00 20.35 5.65
C GLU A 56 -1.95 19.14 5.75
N GLY A 57 -1.61 18.01 5.11
CA GLY A 57 -2.44 16.81 5.13
C GLY A 57 -2.16 15.88 6.32
N ILE A 58 -3.10 14.99 6.64
CA ILE A 58 -2.90 13.91 7.60
C ILE A 58 -2.21 12.75 6.88
N PHE A 59 -1.02 12.37 7.35
CA PHE A 59 -0.31 11.22 6.79
C PHE A 59 -0.61 9.93 7.55
N MET A 60 -0.31 8.80 6.90
CA MET A 60 -0.41 7.48 7.54
C MET A 60 0.41 7.39 8.84
N ALA A 61 1.56 8.07 8.91
CA ALA A 61 2.37 8.12 10.12
C ALA A 61 1.64 8.84 11.28
N ASP A 62 0.85 9.87 10.97
CA ASP A 62 0.04 10.59 11.96
C ASP A 62 -1.13 9.73 12.43
N ILE A 63 -1.80 9.04 11.51
CA ILE A 63 -2.86 8.06 11.82
C ILE A 63 -2.38 7.00 12.80
N ILE A 64 -1.22 6.40 12.52
CA ILE A 64 -0.64 5.34 13.37
C ILE A 64 -0.17 5.92 14.71
N ARG A 65 0.56 7.05 14.68
CA ARG A 65 1.14 7.68 15.88
C ARG A 65 0.08 8.17 16.85
N GLU A 66 -0.99 8.77 16.32
CA GLU A 66 -2.09 9.34 17.11
C GLU A 66 -3.23 8.35 17.36
N GLY A 67 -3.10 7.10 16.88
CA GLY A 67 -4.09 6.04 17.07
C GLY A 67 -5.46 6.36 16.45
N MET A 68 -5.47 7.07 15.32
CA MET A 68 -6.71 7.48 14.65
C MET A 68 -7.46 6.26 14.12
N THR A 69 -8.71 6.10 14.54
CA THR A 69 -9.60 5.04 14.09
C THR A 69 -10.42 5.48 12.87
N ALA A 70 -11.13 4.55 12.23
CA ALA A 70 -11.94 4.88 11.04
C ALA A 70 -13.00 5.98 11.29
N ASP A 71 -13.48 6.12 12.53
CA ASP A 71 -14.45 7.14 12.93
C ASP A 71 -13.81 8.45 13.42
N ASP A 72 -12.49 8.63 13.26
CA ASP A 72 -11.78 9.81 13.75
C ASP A 72 -12.22 11.06 12.96
N PRO A 73 -12.72 12.12 13.64
CA PRO A 73 -13.27 13.31 12.99
C PRO A 73 -12.21 14.13 12.24
N ARG A 74 -10.92 13.81 12.39
CA ARG A 74 -9.86 14.44 11.60
C ARG A 74 -9.71 13.80 10.22
N LEU A 75 -10.25 12.59 9.99
CA LEU A 75 -10.18 11.84 8.71
C LEU A 75 -11.33 12.14 7.72
N GLN A 76 -12.02 13.27 7.88
CA GLN A 76 -13.18 13.67 7.09
C GLN A 76 -12.84 14.02 5.64
#